data_AF-A0A165CZP3-F1
#
_entry.id   AF-A0A165CZP3-F1
#
_cell.length_a   1.000
_cell.length_b   1.000
_cell.length_c   1.000
_cell.angle_alpha   90.00
_cell.angle_beta   90.00
_cell.angle_gamma   90.00
#
_symmetry.space_group_name_H-M   'P 1'
#
loop_
_entity.id
_entity.type
_entity.pdbx_description
1 polymer ?
#
loop_
_entity_poly.entity_id
_entity_poly.type
_entity_poly.pdbx_seq_one_letter_code
_entity_poly.pdbx_strand_id
1 'polypeptide(L)'
;MLPSSLFPSTDFFQALEGLEEPQRSIEKARVLRWLTETRSAFPDAATLTQQTTSTQSSGYLPALPSSASEPAPISSVDTTFEIAAEASPAQPNIGDLHRRLKAVEAAVVHPPAKRRKRKTKIQAGAESSLLPAPSSTFGINPARLERHHLDETELSIKRFLQGQIRSQLYAAMQYKVGDRMPCHGYGSKPDDPNLLWPDFSQNINGPCNRLLQMRATMMVLEDAKNHPENIPEEYREKWLNSAVLLELARISWPHLKAVWNSQRLEASDGGADKRKKASAGRRGERRRTRAAQMRKALKDFCLERHLDPLIVTPELVHDEWVGEEWSCDEEDGTKSSKWRESLYATGKITADERDEDDALFAVLEIKRPEWMDLEVCVDLVSVYPW
;
A
#
# COMPACT_ATOMS: atom_id res chain seq x y z
N MET A 1 -20.75 -17.80 -4.52
CA MET A 1 -21.20 -17.40 -3.17
C MET A 1 -21.18 -15.89 -3.10
N LEU A 2 -22.34 -15.24 -3.13
CA LEU A 2 -22.45 -13.78 -2.96
C LEU A 2 -22.41 -13.47 -1.46
N PRO A 3 -21.68 -12.45 -0.99
CA PRO A 3 -21.66 -12.08 0.43
C PRO A 3 -23.03 -11.55 0.84
N SER A 4 -23.66 -12.23 1.81
CA SER A 4 -25.08 -12.11 2.19
C SER A 4 -25.47 -10.87 2.99
N SER A 5 -24.74 -9.76 2.92
CA SER A 5 -25.08 -8.56 3.68
C SER A 5 -25.47 -7.42 2.76
N LEU A 6 -26.79 -7.21 2.63
CA LEU A 6 -27.37 -6.11 1.87
C LEU A 6 -27.39 -4.79 2.65
N PHE A 7 -27.07 -4.81 3.96
CA PHE A 7 -27.17 -3.64 4.81
C PHE A 7 -25.87 -3.39 5.58
N PRO A 8 -25.13 -2.30 5.29
CA PRO A 8 -23.93 -1.92 6.03
C PRO A 8 -24.15 -1.78 7.54
N SER A 9 -25.39 -1.53 7.97
CA SER A 9 -25.78 -1.33 9.37
C SER A 9 -25.81 -2.64 10.18
N THR A 10 -26.33 -3.74 9.66
CA THR A 10 -26.38 -5.03 10.39
C THR A 10 -24.97 -5.56 10.65
N ASP A 11 -24.18 -5.45 9.61
CA ASP A 11 -22.77 -5.78 9.55
C ASP A 11 -21.91 -5.01 10.56
N PHE A 12 -22.33 -3.79 10.90
CA PHE A 12 -21.69 -2.97 11.92
C PHE A 12 -22.03 -3.42 13.34
N PHE A 13 -23.31 -3.64 13.63
CA PHE A 13 -23.70 -4.08 14.97
C PHE A 13 -23.07 -5.43 15.31
N GLN A 14 -22.94 -6.32 14.33
CA GLN A 14 -22.18 -7.57 14.51
C GLN A 14 -20.69 -7.33 14.80
N ALA A 15 -20.07 -6.33 14.18
CA ALA A 15 -18.68 -5.97 14.48
C ALA A 15 -18.51 -5.41 15.90
N LEU A 16 -19.51 -4.68 16.41
CA LEU A 16 -19.51 -4.14 17.77
C LEU A 16 -19.61 -5.24 18.84
N GLU A 17 -20.29 -6.35 18.57
CA GLU A 17 -20.42 -7.47 19.51
C GLU A 17 -19.06 -8.09 19.88
N GLY A 18 -18.03 -7.91 19.05
CA GLY A 18 -16.67 -8.36 19.33
C GLY A 18 -15.81 -7.40 20.18
N LEU A 19 -16.31 -6.21 20.52
CA LEU A 19 -15.55 -5.21 21.29
C LEU A 19 -15.82 -5.32 22.80
N GLU A 20 -14.82 -5.07 23.64
CA GLU A 20 -15.01 -5.00 25.08
C GLU A 20 -15.69 -3.66 25.50
N GLU A 21 -16.39 -3.67 26.64
CA GLU A 21 -16.87 -2.44 27.26
C GLU A 21 -15.69 -1.66 27.88
N PRO A 22 -15.70 -0.30 27.87
CA PRO A 22 -16.80 0.60 27.48
C PRO A 22 -16.84 0.97 25.99
N GLN A 23 -15.90 0.46 25.19
CA GLN A 23 -15.71 0.88 23.80
C GLN A 23 -16.91 0.50 22.91
N ARG A 24 -17.49 -0.68 23.14
CA ARG A 24 -18.72 -1.12 22.48
C ARG A 24 -19.86 -0.12 22.67
N SER A 25 -20.13 0.33 23.89
CA SER A 25 -21.19 1.31 24.19
C SER A 25 -20.97 2.66 23.51
N ILE A 26 -19.72 3.16 23.53
CA ILE A 26 -19.35 4.44 22.91
C ILE A 26 -19.61 4.42 21.40
N GLU A 27 -19.15 3.37 20.71
CA GLU A 27 -19.30 3.27 19.26
C GLU A 27 -20.76 2.99 18.86
N LYS A 28 -21.50 2.23 19.67
CA LYS A 28 -22.94 2.03 19.49
C LYS A 28 -23.71 3.35 19.57
N ALA A 29 -23.43 4.17 20.59
CA ALA A 29 -24.06 5.48 20.75
C ALA A 29 -23.74 6.41 19.58
N ARG A 30 -22.50 6.39 19.09
CA ARG A 30 -22.05 7.19 17.94
C ARG A 30 -22.81 6.81 16.65
N VAL A 31 -22.95 5.51 16.37
CA VAL A 31 -23.70 5.08 15.18
C VAL A 31 -25.19 5.31 15.31
N LEU A 32 -25.77 5.13 16.49
CA LEU A 32 -27.17 5.48 16.71
C LEU A 32 -27.42 6.97 16.44
N ARG A 33 -26.56 7.86 16.96
CA ARG A 33 -26.63 9.30 16.68
C ARG A 33 -26.58 9.58 15.17
N TRP A 34 -25.65 8.95 14.47
CA TRP A 34 -25.52 9.12 13.02
C TRP A 34 -26.74 8.61 12.24
N LEU A 35 -27.31 7.45 12.62
CA LEU A 35 -28.52 6.92 12.02
C LEU A 35 -29.74 7.82 12.26
N THR A 36 -29.81 8.47 13.42
CA THR A 36 -30.89 9.43 13.72
C THR A 36 -30.75 10.73 12.91
N GLU A 37 -29.54 11.27 12.79
CA GLU A 37 -29.27 12.51 12.04
C GLU A 37 -29.47 12.33 10.54
N THR A 38 -29.11 11.17 9.98
CA THR A 38 -29.31 10.88 8.55
C THR A 38 -30.78 10.72 8.16
N ARG A 39 -31.63 10.26 9.09
CA ARG A 39 -33.07 10.08 8.85
C ARG A 39 -33.85 11.39 8.95
N SER A 40 -33.36 12.36 9.73
CA SER A 40 -34.00 13.66 9.95
C SER A 40 -33.78 14.68 8.82
N ALA A 41 -32.96 14.35 7.80
CA ALA A 41 -32.63 15.26 6.71
C ALA A 41 -33.61 15.21 5.51
N PHE A 42 -34.66 14.39 5.58
CA PHE A 42 -35.76 14.48 4.62
C PHE A 42 -36.76 15.52 5.15
N PRO A 43 -36.93 16.67 4.50
CA PRO A 43 -37.98 17.60 4.87
C PRO A 43 -39.32 16.91 4.62
N ASP A 44 -40.11 16.69 5.67
CA ASP A 44 -41.50 16.27 5.55
C ASP A 44 -42.25 17.34 4.75
N ALA A 45 -42.42 17.06 3.46
CA ALA A 45 -43.25 17.82 2.56
C ALA A 45 -44.73 17.51 2.86
N ALA A 46 -45.23 18.08 3.96
CA ALA A 46 -46.63 18.30 4.36
C ALA A 46 -46.63 18.31 5.90
N THR A 47 -46.97 19.38 6.60
CA THR A 47 -48.35 19.85 6.65
C THR A 47 -48.37 21.21 7.36
N LEU A 48 -48.92 22.20 6.68
CA LEU A 48 -49.30 23.48 7.25
C LEU A 48 -50.61 23.27 8.03
N THR A 49 -50.54 23.03 9.35
CA THR A 49 -51.72 23.10 10.21
C THR A 49 -51.42 23.80 11.54
N GLN A 50 -52.19 24.86 11.72
CA GLN A 50 -52.41 25.74 12.86
C GLN A 50 -52.01 25.26 14.27
N GLN A 51 -51.14 26.10 14.85
CA GLN A 51 -51.09 26.56 16.23
C GLN A 51 -52.42 26.41 17.01
N THR A 52 -52.40 25.63 18.09
CA THR A 52 -53.31 25.80 19.23
C THR A 52 -52.55 25.71 20.55
N THR A 53 -52.89 26.65 21.42
CA THR A 53 -52.38 26.90 22.76
C THR A 53 -53.07 26.03 23.82
N SER A 54 -52.32 25.41 24.74
CA SER A 54 -52.75 24.98 26.09
C SER A 54 -51.50 24.46 26.83
N THR A 55 -50.87 25.12 27.81
CA THR A 55 -51.24 25.44 29.21
C THR A 55 -51.47 24.22 30.13
N GLN A 56 -50.74 24.23 31.26
CA GLN A 56 -50.87 23.45 32.51
C GLN A 56 -50.27 22.03 32.49
N SER A 57 -49.68 21.45 33.53
CA SER A 57 -49.29 21.82 34.91
C SER A 57 -48.67 20.55 35.56
N SER A 58 -47.93 20.72 36.66
CA SER A 58 -47.54 19.69 37.67
C SER A 58 -46.39 18.74 37.29
N GLY A 59 -45.28 18.58 38.01
CA GLY A 59 -44.97 18.83 39.42
C GLY A 59 -44.93 17.49 40.17
N TYR A 60 -43.74 16.95 40.49
CA TYR A 60 -43.40 16.16 41.69
C TYR A 60 -41.89 15.82 41.72
N LEU A 61 -41.25 16.04 42.87
CA LEU A 61 -39.91 15.57 43.29
C LEU A 61 -40.10 14.31 44.20
N PRO A 62 -39.11 13.89 45.03
CA PRO A 62 -37.97 12.98 44.78
C PRO A 62 -37.98 11.74 45.73
N ALA A 63 -37.07 10.74 45.54
CA ALA A 63 -36.49 9.94 46.66
C ALA A 63 -35.45 8.87 46.20
N LEU A 64 -34.33 8.83 46.94
CA LEU A 64 -33.30 7.78 47.09
C LEU A 64 -33.83 6.57 47.93
N PRO A 65 -33.00 5.70 48.54
CA PRO A 65 -32.04 4.70 48.01
C PRO A 65 -32.31 3.30 48.62
N SER A 66 -31.61 2.22 48.24
CA SER A 66 -31.33 1.12 49.20
C SER A 66 -30.31 0.07 48.75
N SER A 67 -29.23 -0.03 49.54
CA SER A 67 -28.56 -1.21 50.09
C SER A 67 -28.40 -2.53 49.31
N ALA A 68 -27.12 -2.88 49.14
CA ALA A 68 -26.43 -4.07 49.67
C ALA A 68 -27.08 -5.46 49.59
N SER A 69 -26.34 -6.40 49.00
CA SER A 69 -25.90 -7.62 49.70
C SER A 69 -25.01 -8.48 48.79
N GLU A 70 -23.77 -8.71 49.22
CA GLU A 70 -23.06 -9.98 48.98
C GLU A 70 -23.73 -11.09 49.80
N PRO A 71 -23.69 -12.36 49.37
CA PRO A 71 -22.59 -13.22 49.81
C PRO A 71 -22.08 -14.23 48.74
N ALA A 72 -20.93 -14.82 49.07
CA ALA A 72 -20.13 -15.77 48.31
C ALA A 72 -20.70 -17.22 48.28
N PRO A 73 -19.89 -18.29 48.15
CA PRO A 73 -19.49 -18.98 46.92
C PRO A 73 -19.99 -20.44 46.82
N ILE A 74 -19.98 -21.02 45.63
CA ILE A 74 -20.25 -22.46 45.37
C ILE A 74 -19.43 -22.86 44.12
N SER A 75 -18.34 -23.60 44.24
CA SER A 75 -18.21 -25.08 44.32
C SER A 75 -18.56 -25.82 43.03
N SER A 76 -17.49 -26.25 42.35
CA SER A 76 -17.25 -27.51 41.61
C SER A 76 -18.36 -28.15 40.78
N VAL A 77 -18.11 -28.32 39.47
CA VAL A 77 -18.41 -29.57 38.75
C VAL A 77 -17.33 -29.85 37.70
N ASP A 78 -16.59 -30.93 37.91
CA ASP A 78 -15.75 -31.62 36.94
C ASP A 78 -16.57 -31.97 35.69
N THR A 79 -16.12 -31.52 34.51
CA THR A 79 -16.64 -32.02 33.23
C THR A 79 -15.55 -32.83 32.56
N THR A 80 -15.60 -34.13 32.80
CA THR A 80 -14.87 -35.17 32.09
C THR A 80 -15.25 -35.13 30.60
N PHE A 81 -14.33 -34.69 29.75
CA PHE A 81 -14.46 -34.79 28.30
C PHE A 81 -14.04 -36.19 27.85
N GLU A 82 -14.97 -36.92 27.23
CA GLU A 82 -14.71 -38.13 26.46
C GLU A 82 -13.86 -37.78 25.23
N ILE A 83 -12.66 -38.37 25.18
CA ILE A 83 -11.74 -38.29 24.06
C ILE A 83 -12.28 -39.20 22.96
N ALA A 84 -12.81 -38.59 21.91
CA ALA A 84 -13.19 -39.26 20.68
C ALA A 84 -11.94 -39.82 19.99
N ALA A 85 -12.07 -41.06 19.50
CA ALA A 85 -11.04 -41.89 18.90
C ALA A 85 -10.14 -41.15 17.90
N GLU A 86 -8.86 -41.15 18.22
CA GLU A 86 -7.74 -40.66 17.42
C GLU A 86 -7.57 -41.55 16.19
N ALA A 87 -7.88 -41.00 15.02
CA ALA A 87 -7.57 -41.64 13.75
C ALA A 87 -6.04 -41.66 13.56
N SER A 88 -5.51 -42.88 13.46
CA SER A 88 -4.09 -43.18 13.29
C SER A 88 -3.44 -42.29 12.20
N PRO A 89 -2.42 -41.47 12.53
CA PRO A 89 -1.75 -40.64 11.54
C PRO A 89 -1.00 -41.56 10.56
N ALA A 90 -1.48 -41.59 9.31
CA ALA A 90 -0.82 -42.27 8.22
C ALA A 90 0.66 -41.84 8.18
N GLN A 91 1.56 -42.80 8.36
CA GLN A 91 2.99 -42.55 8.38
C GLN A 91 3.41 -41.78 7.12
N PRO A 92 4.16 -40.68 7.26
CA PRO A 92 4.66 -39.94 6.11
C PRO A 92 5.57 -40.87 5.31
N ASN A 93 5.17 -41.15 4.07
CA ASN A 93 5.91 -42.00 3.15
C ASN A 93 7.29 -41.37 2.89
N ILE A 94 8.33 -41.95 3.49
CA ILE A 94 9.72 -41.48 3.43
C ILE A 94 10.19 -41.32 1.97
N GLY A 95 9.65 -42.14 1.04
CA GLY A 95 9.94 -42.04 -0.38
C GLY A 95 9.42 -40.76 -1.04
N ASP A 96 8.31 -40.19 -0.56
CA ASP A 96 7.78 -38.92 -1.06
C ASP A 96 8.62 -37.73 -0.59
N LEU A 97 9.10 -37.78 0.66
CA LEU A 97 9.98 -36.75 1.21
C LEU A 97 11.30 -36.67 0.43
N HIS A 98 11.92 -37.82 0.15
CA HIS A 98 13.15 -37.90 -0.63
C HIS A 98 12.96 -37.37 -2.06
N ARG A 99 11.82 -37.67 -2.68
CA ARG A 99 11.49 -37.20 -4.03
C ARG A 99 11.31 -35.68 -4.07
N ARG A 100 10.66 -35.10 -3.05
CA ARG A 100 10.49 -33.64 -2.90
C ARG A 100 11.82 -32.94 -2.65
N LEU A 101 12.68 -33.52 -1.82
CA LEU A 101 14.00 -32.95 -1.52
C LEU A 101 14.88 -32.89 -2.77
N LYS A 102 14.91 -33.98 -3.55
CA LYS A 102 15.64 -34.05 -4.83
C LYS A 102 15.10 -33.06 -5.87
N ALA A 103 13.78 -32.86 -5.90
CA ALA A 103 13.16 -31.87 -6.79
C ALA A 103 13.51 -30.42 -6.40
N VAL A 104 13.62 -30.12 -5.09
CA VAL A 104 14.02 -28.81 -4.59
C VAL A 104 15.49 -28.54 -4.90
N GLU A 105 16.38 -29.51 -4.67
CA GLU A 105 17.81 -29.37 -5.00
C GLU A 105 18.03 -29.15 -6.50
N ALA A 106 17.32 -29.90 -7.35
CA ALA A 106 17.39 -29.71 -8.80
C ALA A 106 16.90 -28.32 -9.25
N ALA A 107 15.88 -27.77 -8.58
CA ALA A 107 15.37 -26.43 -8.86
C ALA A 107 16.30 -25.30 -8.39
N VAL A 108 17.19 -25.55 -7.42
CA VAL A 108 18.22 -24.60 -6.99
C VAL A 108 19.38 -24.55 -7.99
N VAL A 109 19.80 -25.71 -8.52
CA VAL A 109 20.89 -25.80 -9.51
C VAL A 109 20.46 -25.26 -10.87
N HIS A 110 19.20 -25.50 -11.26
CA HIS A 110 18.62 -25.00 -12.50
C HIS A 110 17.35 -24.21 -12.22
N PRO A 111 17.46 -22.95 -11.76
CA PRO A 111 16.29 -22.12 -11.52
C PRO A 111 15.48 -22.04 -12.83
N PRO A 112 14.19 -22.41 -12.82
CA PRO A 112 13.39 -22.40 -14.03
C PRO A 112 13.43 -20.98 -14.61
N ALA A 113 13.84 -20.88 -15.88
CA ALA A 113 13.99 -19.63 -16.57
C ALA A 113 12.73 -18.80 -16.36
N LYS A 114 12.86 -17.65 -15.67
CA LYS A 114 11.73 -16.77 -15.34
C LYS A 114 10.96 -16.53 -16.62
N ARG A 115 9.77 -17.12 -16.72
CA ARG A 115 8.88 -17.02 -17.87
C ARG A 115 8.55 -15.54 -18.03
N ARG A 116 9.33 -14.87 -18.88
CA ARG A 116 9.18 -13.45 -19.22
C ARG A 116 7.74 -13.32 -19.69
N LYS A 117 6.91 -12.58 -18.94
CA LYS A 117 5.53 -12.27 -19.37
C LYS A 117 5.67 -11.58 -20.73
N ARG A 118 5.44 -12.31 -21.82
CA ARG A 118 5.34 -11.73 -23.16
C ARG A 118 4.19 -10.72 -23.06
N LYS A 119 4.52 -9.44 -23.17
CA LYS A 119 3.52 -8.40 -23.41
C LYS A 119 2.83 -8.79 -24.70
N THR A 120 1.56 -9.19 -24.61
CA THR A 120 0.73 -9.44 -25.78
C THR A 120 0.67 -8.13 -26.55
N LYS A 121 1.32 -8.10 -27.72
CA LYS A 121 1.28 -6.98 -28.65
C LYS A 121 -0.15 -6.89 -29.15
N ILE A 122 -0.94 -5.98 -28.59
CA ILE A 122 -2.26 -5.62 -29.12
C ILE A 122 -2.00 -5.15 -30.54
N GLN A 123 -2.43 -5.95 -31.52
CA GLN A 123 -2.41 -5.55 -32.92
C GLN A 123 -3.40 -4.39 -33.07
N ALA A 124 -2.86 -3.21 -33.37
CA ALA A 124 -3.62 -2.09 -33.90
C ALA A 124 -4.02 -2.46 -35.34
N GLY A 125 -5.15 -3.16 -35.46
CA GLY A 125 -5.77 -3.51 -36.74
C GLY A 125 -7.11 -2.80 -36.87
N ALA A 126 -7.12 -1.79 -37.72
CA ALA A 126 -8.23 -1.26 -38.51
C ALA A 126 -9.61 -1.04 -37.84
N GLU A 127 -9.94 0.24 -37.70
CA GLU A 127 -11.24 0.83 -38.06
C GLU A 127 -12.50 0.04 -37.69
N SER A 128 -12.99 0.24 -36.46
CA SER A 128 -14.41 0.05 -36.17
C SER A 128 -14.90 1.22 -35.31
N SER A 129 -15.35 2.26 -36.01
CA SER A 129 -15.92 3.51 -35.47
C SER A 129 -17.32 3.30 -34.90
N LEU A 130 -17.45 2.47 -33.87
CA LEU A 130 -18.61 2.44 -33.00
C LEU A 130 -18.10 2.36 -31.57
N LEU A 131 -17.88 3.52 -30.95
CA LEU A 131 -17.68 3.59 -29.50
C LEU A 131 -18.90 2.92 -28.86
N PRO A 132 -18.73 1.79 -28.14
CA PRO A 132 -19.85 1.13 -27.49
C PRO A 132 -20.49 2.15 -26.54
N ALA A 133 -21.81 2.31 -26.67
CA ALA A 133 -22.57 3.18 -25.79
C ALA A 133 -22.22 2.82 -24.34
N PRO A 134 -21.95 3.81 -23.47
CA PRO A 134 -21.56 3.55 -22.09
C PRO A 134 -22.64 2.70 -21.42
N SER A 135 -22.28 1.48 -21.04
CA SER A 135 -23.16 0.59 -20.30
C SER A 135 -23.60 1.31 -19.03
N SER A 136 -24.93 1.42 -18.85
CA SER A 136 -25.52 2.08 -17.68
C SER A 136 -24.89 1.52 -16.40
N THR A 137 -24.16 2.37 -15.68
CA THR A 137 -23.48 2.03 -14.42
C THR A 137 -24.42 2.14 -13.21
N PHE A 138 -25.74 2.30 -13.44
CA PHE A 138 -26.73 2.41 -12.38
C PHE A 138 -26.68 1.19 -11.45
N GLY A 139 -26.44 1.45 -10.16
CA GLY A 139 -26.40 0.43 -9.10
C GLY A 139 -25.05 -0.25 -8.88
N ILE A 140 -24.04 -0.04 -9.74
CA ILE A 140 -22.70 -0.56 -9.50
C ILE A 140 -21.92 0.42 -8.63
N ASN A 141 -21.32 -0.08 -7.54
CA ASN A 141 -20.47 0.74 -6.67
C ASN A 141 -19.28 1.30 -7.49
N PRO A 142 -19.17 2.64 -7.65
CA PRO A 142 -18.14 3.25 -8.49
C PRO A 142 -16.71 3.03 -7.97
N ALA A 143 -16.54 2.73 -6.67
CA ALA A 143 -15.23 2.38 -6.14
C ALA A 143 -14.65 1.10 -6.76
N ARG A 144 -15.51 0.16 -7.18
CA ARG A 144 -15.14 -1.12 -7.81
C ARG A 144 -14.95 -1.04 -9.32
N LEU A 145 -15.43 0.03 -9.96
CA LEU A 145 -15.26 0.20 -11.40
C LEU A 145 -13.77 0.35 -11.76
N GLU A 146 -13.41 -0.24 -12.89
CA GLU A 146 -12.07 -0.08 -13.46
C GLU A 146 -11.86 1.36 -13.93
N ARG A 147 -10.59 1.78 -13.99
CA ARG A 147 -10.21 3.16 -14.32
C ARG A 147 -10.79 3.65 -15.64
N HIS A 148 -10.93 2.77 -16.63
CA HIS A 148 -11.40 3.13 -17.97
C HIS A 148 -12.92 3.28 -18.08
N HIS A 149 -13.67 2.94 -17.03
CA HIS A 149 -15.12 3.15 -16.92
C HIS A 149 -15.50 4.40 -16.13
N LEU A 150 -14.50 5.12 -15.60
CA LEU A 150 -14.69 6.36 -14.84
C LEU A 150 -14.26 7.53 -15.72
N ASP A 151 -15.05 8.60 -15.72
CA ASP A 151 -14.63 9.85 -16.35
C ASP A 151 -13.50 10.55 -15.55
N GLU A 152 -12.88 11.59 -16.10
CA GLU A 152 -11.75 12.28 -15.43
C GLU A 152 -12.19 12.93 -14.11
N THR A 153 -13.44 13.42 -14.04
CA THR A 153 -14.03 14.03 -12.84
C THR A 153 -14.21 12.97 -11.75
N GLU A 154 -14.78 11.81 -12.07
CA GLU A 154 -14.94 10.66 -11.19
C GLU A 154 -13.60 10.11 -10.70
N LEU A 155 -12.58 10.07 -11.57
CA LEU A 155 -11.23 9.72 -11.15
C LEU A 155 -10.66 10.72 -10.15
N SER A 156 -10.93 12.02 -10.34
CA SER A 156 -10.52 13.05 -9.38
C SER A 156 -11.24 12.90 -8.03
N ILE A 157 -12.56 12.67 -8.04
CA ILE A 157 -13.40 12.43 -6.85
C ILE A 157 -12.94 11.16 -6.13
N LYS A 158 -12.68 10.07 -6.86
CA LYS A 158 -12.16 8.81 -6.31
C LYS A 158 -10.84 9.04 -5.56
N ARG A 159 -9.89 9.74 -6.19
CA ARG A 159 -8.57 10.06 -5.58
C ARG A 159 -8.74 10.95 -4.35
N PHE A 160 -9.60 11.96 -4.43
CA PHE A 160 -9.90 12.87 -3.33
C PHE A 160 -10.50 12.13 -2.13
N LEU A 161 -11.60 11.39 -2.32
CA LEU A 161 -12.27 10.63 -1.26
C LEU A 161 -11.37 9.55 -0.67
N GLN A 162 -10.61 8.83 -1.51
CA GLN A 162 -9.63 7.86 -1.02
C GLN A 162 -8.55 8.52 -0.17
N GLY A 163 -8.09 9.71 -0.57
CA GLY A 163 -7.18 10.55 0.20
C GLY A 163 -7.76 10.91 1.56
N GLN A 164 -8.99 11.40 1.60
CA GLN A 164 -9.70 11.78 2.83
C GLN A 164 -9.88 10.59 3.77
N ILE A 165 -10.36 9.45 3.25
CA ILE A 165 -10.53 8.23 4.07
C ILE A 165 -9.20 7.78 4.65
N ARG A 166 -8.12 7.79 3.87
CA ARG A 166 -6.79 7.43 4.37
C ARG A 166 -6.33 8.39 5.46
N SER A 167 -6.55 9.70 5.31
CA SER A 167 -6.25 10.69 6.34
C SER A 167 -7.06 10.44 7.62
N GLN A 168 -8.36 10.14 7.51
CA GLN A 168 -9.20 9.83 8.66
C GLN A 168 -8.85 8.50 9.33
N LEU A 169 -8.40 7.50 8.56
CA LEU A 169 -7.82 6.27 9.13
C LEU A 169 -6.58 6.61 9.97
N TYR A 170 -5.68 7.45 9.46
CA TYR A 170 -4.50 7.89 10.24
C TYR A 170 -4.87 8.69 11.48
N ALA A 171 -5.81 9.63 11.36
CA ALA A 171 -6.28 10.43 12.49
C ALA A 171 -6.94 9.57 13.58
N ALA A 172 -7.78 8.60 13.21
CA ALA A 172 -8.42 7.68 14.15
C ALA A 172 -7.44 6.76 14.91
N MET A 173 -6.23 6.59 14.37
CA MET A 173 -5.11 5.87 15.00
C MET A 173 -4.09 6.82 15.68
N GLN A 174 -4.26 8.14 15.56
CA GLN A 174 -3.24 9.16 15.89
C GLN A 174 -1.87 8.90 15.23
N TYR A 175 -1.87 8.27 14.05
CA TYR A 175 -0.65 7.98 13.32
C TYR A 175 -0.15 9.22 12.56
N LYS A 176 1.13 9.57 12.73
CA LYS A 176 1.82 10.57 11.91
C LYS A 176 2.81 9.87 10.97
N VAL A 177 2.96 10.41 9.77
CA VAL A 177 3.89 9.85 8.77
C VAL A 177 5.31 9.91 9.32
N GLY A 178 5.95 8.75 9.44
CA GLY A 178 7.31 8.61 10.00
C GLY A 178 7.32 7.95 11.39
N ASP A 179 6.22 8.05 12.14
CA ASP A 179 6.07 7.38 13.43
C ASP A 179 5.84 5.87 13.23
N ARG A 180 5.92 5.10 14.32
CA ARG A 180 5.59 3.66 14.30
C ARG A 180 4.08 3.49 14.16
N MET A 181 3.66 2.72 13.16
CA MET A 181 2.26 2.39 12.91
C MET A 181 1.68 1.61 14.10
N PRO A 182 0.63 2.13 14.77
CA PRO A 182 -0.03 1.41 15.85
C PRO A 182 -0.61 0.09 15.36
N CYS A 183 -0.49 -0.97 16.16
CA CYS A 183 -1.06 -2.28 15.84
C CYS A 183 -1.47 -2.97 17.14
N HIS A 184 -2.66 -3.57 17.15
CA HIS A 184 -3.14 -4.37 18.27
C HIS A 184 -2.12 -5.46 18.62
N GLY A 185 -1.81 -5.60 19.92
CA GLY A 185 -0.79 -6.54 20.42
C GLY A 185 0.66 -6.09 20.28
N TYR A 186 0.94 -4.91 19.70
CA TYR A 186 2.29 -4.36 19.57
C TYR A 186 2.40 -2.97 20.23
N GLY A 187 3.05 -2.91 21.39
CA GLY A 187 3.25 -1.68 22.16
C GLY A 187 2.22 -1.50 23.28
N SER A 188 2.39 -0.43 24.07
CA SER A 188 1.46 -0.10 25.16
C SER A 188 0.16 0.45 24.60
N LYS A 189 -0.97 -0.19 24.95
CA LYS A 189 -2.29 0.32 24.59
C LYS A 189 -2.46 1.71 25.22
N PRO A 190 -2.88 2.72 24.45
CA PRO A 190 -3.10 4.05 24.99
C PRO A 190 -4.37 4.06 25.83
N ASP A 191 -4.38 4.93 26.84
CA ASP A 191 -5.50 5.05 27.78
C ASP A 191 -6.75 5.67 27.14
N ASP A 192 -6.62 6.29 25.96
CA ASP A 192 -7.76 6.92 25.26
C ASP A 192 -8.70 5.86 24.66
N PRO A 193 -9.94 5.71 25.18
CA PRO A 193 -10.90 4.75 24.64
C PRO A 193 -11.38 5.12 23.23
N ASN A 194 -11.14 6.35 22.77
CA ASN A 194 -11.46 6.78 21.42
C ASN A 194 -10.40 6.37 20.41
N LEU A 195 -9.26 5.80 20.82
CA LEU A 195 -8.24 5.41 19.85
C LEU A 195 -8.49 4.00 19.33
N LEU A 196 -8.58 3.87 18.01
CA LEU A 196 -8.81 2.57 17.36
C LEU A 196 -7.50 2.06 16.78
N TRP A 197 -6.97 0.97 17.34
CA TRP A 197 -5.79 0.33 16.79
C TRP A 197 -6.17 -0.77 15.79
N PRO A 198 -5.58 -0.76 14.59
CA PRO A 198 -5.79 -1.84 13.63
C PRO A 198 -5.13 -3.12 14.14
N ASP A 199 -5.67 -4.27 13.76
CA ASP A 199 -4.99 -5.55 13.90
C ASP A 199 -4.55 -6.03 12.51
N PHE A 200 -3.30 -5.75 12.15
CA PHE A 200 -2.74 -6.15 10.86
C PHE A 200 -2.51 -7.66 10.73
N SER A 201 -2.57 -8.42 11.83
CA SER A 201 -2.52 -9.88 11.82
C SER A 201 -3.84 -10.49 11.32
N GLN A 202 -4.95 -9.80 11.56
CA GLN A 202 -6.27 -10.21 11.12
C GLN A 202 -6.56 -9.85 9.65
N ASN A 203 -7.65 -10.40 9.15
CA ASN A 203 -8.25 -10.01 7.87
C ASN A 203 -8.73 -8.54 7.92
N ILE A 204 -8.82 -7.89 6.76
CA ILE A 204 -9.43 -6.55 6.63
C ILE A 204 -10.86 -6.48 7.19
N ASN A 205 -11.58 -7.61 7.17
CA ASN A 205 -12.93 -7.73 7.73
C ASN A 205 -12.93 -8.09 9.23
N GLY A 206 -11.77 -8.15 9.89
CA GLY A 206 -11.69 -8.37 11.34
C GLY A 206 -12.40 -7.26 12.11
N PRO A 207 -12.97 -7.53 13.30
CA PRO A 207 -13.82 -6.57 14.02
C PRO A 207 -13.17 -5.20 14.25
N CYS A 208 -11.92 -5.17 14.75
CA CYS A 208 -11.18 -3.92 15.00
C CYS A 208 -10.90 -3.15 13.70
N ASN A 209 -10.50 -3.86 12.64
CA ASN A 209 -10.19 -3.25 11.34
C ASN A 209 -11.44 -2.68 10.68
N ARG A 210 -12.56 -3.39 10.81
CA ARG A 210 -13.85 -2.98 10.28
C ARG A 210 -14.37 -1.75 11.01
N LEU A 211 -14.30 -1.74 12.34
CA LEU A 211 -14.68 -0.59 13.15
C LEU A 211 -13.90 0.66 12.75
N LEU A 212 -12.57 0.53 12.59
CA LEU A 212 -11.70 1.62 12.16
C LEU A 212 -12.11 2.16 10.77
N GLN A 213 -12.37 1.27 9.80
CA GLN A 213 -12.86 1.66 8.47
C GLN A 213 -14.21 2.37 8.53
N MET A 214 -15.12 1.89 9.37
CA MET A 214 -16.44 2.51 9.53
C MET A 214 -16.37 3.89 10.15
N ARG A 215 -15.54 4.07 11.18
CA ARG A 215 -15.32 5.37 11.79
C ARG A 215 -14.73 6.38 10.80
N ALA A 216 -13.70 5.97 10.05
CA ALA A 216 -13.11 6.83 9.02
C ALA A 216 -14.14 7.21 7.95
N THR A 217 -14.96 6.26 7.48
CA THR A 217 -16.05 6.52 6.53
C THR A 217 -17.07 7.51 7.07
N MET A 218 -17.50 7.36 8.33
CA MET A 218 -18.46 8.28 8.96
C MET A 218 -17.91 9.70 9.04
N MET A 219 -16.65 9.85 9.44
CA MET A 219 -15.98 11.15 9.51
C MET A 219 -15.89 11.82 8.14
N VAL A 220 -15.54 11.08 7.08
CA VAL A 220 -15.52 11.64 5.72
C VAL A 220 -16.91 12.02 5.24
N LEU A 221 -17.93 11.24 5.58
CA LEU A 221 -19.31 11.55 5.20
C LEU A 221 -19.84 12.78 5.93
N GLU A 222 -19.48 12.98 7.20
CA GLU A 222 -19.78 14.19 7.97
C GLU A 222 -19.03 15.42 7.41
N ASP A 223 -17.74 15.29 7.13
CA ASP A 223 -16.92 16.33 6.52
C ASP A 223 -17.48 16.76 5.15
N ALA A 224 -17.85 15.80 4.30
CA ALA A 224 -18.43 16.08 2.98
C ALA A 224 -19.82 16.76 3.05
N LYS A 225 -20.58 16.55 4.13
CA LYS A 225 -21.83 17.28 4.38
C LYS A 225 -21.57 18.73 4.77
N ASN A 226 -20.52 18.98 5.55
CA ASN A 226 -20.12 20.31 5.97
C ASN A 226 -19.44 21.11 4.83
N HIS A 227 -18.88 20.41 3.84
CA HIS A 227 -18.18 20.97 2.70
C HIS A 227 -18.74 20.47 1.35
N PRO A 228 -20.00 20.80 1.03
CA PRO A 228 -20.66 20.32 -0.19
C PRO A 228 -19.95 20.77 -1.47
N GLU A 229 -19.19 21.87 -1.45
CA GLU A 229 -18.42 22.40 -2.57
C GLU A 229 -17.32 21.46 -3.09
N ASN A 230 -16.86 20.52 -2.27
CA ASN A 230 -15.76 19.61 -2.64
C ASN A 230 -16.15 18.56 -3.69
N ILE A 231 -17.45 18.27 -3.83
CA ILE A 231 -17.97 17.28 -4.78
C ILE A 231 -19.14 17.89 -5.57
N PRO A 232 -19.07 17.92 -6.91
CA PRO A 232 -20.16 18.43 -7.73
C PRO A 232 -21.47 17.68 -7.43
N GLU A 233 -22.57 18.42 -7.42
CA GLU A 233 -23.88 17.94 -6.96
C GLU A 233 -24.34 16.66 -7.67
N GLU A 234 -24.10 16.57 -8.98
CA GLU A 234 -24.44 15.42 -9.82
C GLU A 234 -23.74 14.10 -9.40
N TYR A 235 -22.60 14.19 -8.71
CA TYR A 235 -21.84 13.03 -8.25
C TYR A 235 -22.05 12.70 -6.77
N ARG A 236 -22.72 13.58 -6.00
CA ARG A 236 -22.84 13.42 -4.54
C ARG A 236 -23.58 12.15 -4.16
N GLU A 237 -24.75 11.90 -4.74
CA GLU A 237 -25.53 10.68 -4.43
C GLU A 237 -24.76 9.40 -4.79
N LYS A 238 -24.03 9.44 -5.91
CA LYS A 238 -23.24 8.30 -6.41
C LYS A 238 -22.01 8.00 -5.56
N TRP A 239 -21.30 9.03 -5.09
CA TRP A 239 -19.99 8.89 -4.43
C TRP A 239 -20.04 9.04 -2.91
N LEU A 240 -20.95 9.85 -2.35
CA LEU A 240 -21.14 10.04 -0.91
C LEU A 240 -22.10 9.03 -0.29
N ASN A 241 -21.98 7.77 -0.73
CA ASN A 241 -22.69 6.65 -0.14
C ASN A 241 -21.76 5.88 0.80
N SER A 242 -22.26 5.53 1.99
CA SER A 242 -21.53 4.73 2.98
C SER A 242 -20.88 3.46 2.42
N ALA A 243 -21.55 2.76 1.49
CA ALA A 243 -21.02 1.54 0.86
C ALA A 243 -19.83 1.84 -0.09
N VAL A 244 -19.85 2.99 -0.75
CA VAL A 244 -18.77 3.44 -1.64
C VAL A 244 -17.56 3.84 -0.81
N LEU A 245 -17.77 4.65 0.22
CA LEU A 245 -16.71 5.10 1.13
C LEU A 245 -16.09 3.92 1.89
N LEU A 246 -16.88 2.94 2.35
CA LEU A 246 -16.34 1.72 2.95
C LEU A 246 -15.47 0.93 1.98
N GLU A 247 -15.86 0.82 0.72
CA GLU A 247 -15.03 0.14 -0.28
C GLU A 247 -13.73 0.92 -0.56
N LEU A 248 -13.76 2.25 -0.56
CA LEU A 248 -12.55 3.08 -0.64
C LEU A 248 -11.64 2.92 0.60
N ALA A 249 -12.22 2.75 1.79
CA ALA A 249 -11.47 2.40 3.00
C ALA A 249 -10.79 1.03 2.84
N ARG A 250 -11.51 0.05 2.26
CA ARG A 250 -10.95 -1.27 1.98
C ARG A 250 -9.80 -1.23 0.99
N ILE A 251 -9.92 -0.43 -0.08
CA ILE A 251 -8.87 -0.22 -1.07
C ILE A 251 -7.63 0.45 -0.45
N SER A 252 -7.81 1.25 0.60
CA SER A 252 -6.71 1.92 1.30
C SER A 252 -5.94 1.00 2.27
N TRP A 253 -6.56 -0.08 2.74
CA TRP A 253 -5.97 -1.00 3.72
C TRP A 253 -4.65 -1.67 3.30
N PRO A 254 -4.47 -2.19 2.06
CA PRO A 254 -3.19 -2.76 1.62
C PRO A 254 -2.03 -1.78 1.77
N HIS A 255 -2.27 -0.47 1.56
CA HIS A 255 -1.24 0.55 1.76
C HIS A 255 -0.86 0.67 3.24
N LEU A 256 -1.82 0.75 4.16
CA LEU A 256 -1.56 0.79 5.60
C LEU A 256 -0.79 -0.46 6.06
N LYS A 257 -1.21 -1.64 5.61
CA LYS A 257 -0.54 -2.91 5.92
C LYS A 257 0.87 -2.98 5.32
N ALA A 258 1.10 -2.41 4.14
CA ALA A 258 2.43 -2.33 3.55
C ALA A 258 3.37 -1.43 4.38
N VAL A 259 2.87 -0.28 4.86
CA VAL A 259 3.63 0.61 5.76
C VAL A 259 4.00 -0.14 7.04
N TRP A 260 3.02 -0.78 7.70
CA TRP A 260 3.28 -1.57 8.92
C TRP A 260 4.29 -2.70 8.69
N ASN A 261 4.12 -3.48 7.61
CA ASN A 261 5.05 -4.55 7.25
C ASN A 261 6.47 -4.01 6.99
N SER A 262 6.59 -2.87 6.30
CA SER A 262 7.87 -2.22 6.04
C SER A 262 8.55 -1.79 7.34
N GLN A 263 7.81 -1.18 8.26
CA GLN A 263 8.35 -0.75 9.56
C GLN A 263 8.73 -1.94 10.44
N ARG A 264 7.94 -3.01 10.43
CA ARG A 264 8.25 -4.24 11.16
C ARG A 264 9.52 -4.90 10.62
N LEU A 265 9.68 -4.94 9.29
CA LEU A 265 10.90 -5.45 8.67
C LEU A 265 12.09 -4.57 8.99
N GLU A 266 11.92 -3.24 8.91
CA GLU A 266 12.93 -2.23 9.27
C GLU A 266 13.39 -2.37 10.73
N ALA A 267 12.46 -2.64 11.65
CA ALA A 267 12.81 -2.91 13.05
C ALA A 267 13.56 -4.23 13.23
N SER A 268 13.27 -5.25 12.41
CA SER A 268 13.94 -6.56 12.50
C SER A 268 15.33 -6.59 11.88
N ASP A 269 15.57 -5.79 10.83
CA ASP A 269 16.84 -5.75 10.08
C ASP A 269 17.71 -4.54 10.43
N GLY A 270 17.29 -3.70 11.39
CA GLY A 270 17.96 -2.45 11.74
C GLY A 270 18.02 -1.46 10.58
N GLY A 271 17.02 -1.49 9.69
CA GLY A 271 16.92 -0.67 8.49
C GLY A 271 17.96 -0.97 7.41
N ALA A 272 18.56 -2.16 7.42
CA ALA A 272 19.56 -2.55 6.43
C ALA A 272 18.99 -2.56 4.99
N ASP A 273 17.81 -3.15 4.76
CA ASP A 273 17.20 -3.20 3.42
C ASP A 273 16.78 -1.80 2.94
N LYS A 274 16.25 -0.96 3.85
CA LYS A 274 15.90 0.44 3.54
C LYS A 274 17.13 1.26 3.17
N ARG A 275 18.24 1.16 3.92
CA ARG A 275 19.52 1.81 3.59
C ARG A 275 20.04 1.34 2.23
N LYS A 276 20.03 0.03 1.99
CA LYS A 276 20.43 -0.57 0.71
C LYS A 276 19.58 -0.08 -0.47
N LYS A 277 18.25 -0.03 -0.32
CA LYS A 277 17.32 0.50 -1.33
C LYS A 277 17.50 1.99 -1.57
N ALA A 278 17.62 2.78 -0.50
CA ALA A 278 17.86 4.22 -0.58
C ALA A 278 19.16 4.50 -1.34
N SER A 279 20.23 3.75 -1.04
CA SER A 279 21.47 3.93 -1.76
C SER A 279 21.40 3.45 -3.22
N ALA A 280 20.77 2.31 -3.49
CA ALA A 280 20.52 1.88 -4.86
C ALA A 280 19.71 2.94 -5.65
N GLY A 281 18.74 3.60 -5.01
CA GLY A 281 18.00 4.73 -5.56
C GLY A 281 18.89 5.92 -5.90
N ARG A 282 19.73 6.37 -4.96
CA ARG A 282 20.72 7.44 -5.19
C ARG A 282 21.67 7.11 -6.34
N ARG A 283 22.16 5.87 -6.42
CA ARG A 283 23.00 5.41 -7.54
C ARG A 283 22.25 5.46 -8.87
N GLY A 284 21.00 4.99 -8.91
CA GLY A 284 20.15 5.07 -10.10
C GLY A 284 19.89 6.50 -10.55
N GLU A 285 19.70 7.43 -9.61
CA GLU A 285 19.50 8.84 -9.93
C GLU A 285 20.78 9.50 -10.47
N ARG A 286 21.93 9.27 -9.84
CA ARG A 286 23.23 9.75 -10.36
C ARG A 286 23.50 9.27 -11.78
N ARG A 287 23.21 7.99 -12.06
CA ARG A 287 23.33 7.41 -13.41
C ARG A 287 22.47 8.14 -14.43
N ARG A 288 21.18 8.32 -14.13
CA ARG A 288 20.26 9.06 -15.01
C ARG A 288 20.72 10.49 -15.27
N THR A 289 21.15 11.20 -14.22
CA THR A 289 21.64 12.58 -14.35
C THR A 289 22.90 12.66 -15.20
N ARG A 290 23.87 11.76 -14.99
CA ARG A 290 25.11 11.71 -15.77
C ARG A 290 24.85 11.32 -17.22
N ALA A 291 24.00 10.32 -17.45
CA ALA A 291 23.57 9.94 -18.80
C ALA A 291 22.88 11.11 -19.52
N ALA A 292 22.00 11.84 -18.83
CA ALA A 292 21.37 13.03 -19.40
C ALA A 292 22.39 14.13 -19.76
N GLN A 293 23.39 14.38 -18.92
CA GLN A 293 24.46 15.33 -19.19
C GLN A 293 25.32 14.90 -20.40
N MET A 294 25.72 13.63 -20.48
CA MET A 294 26.49 13.10 -21.60
C MET A 294 25.70 13.12 -22.90
N ARG A 295 24.42 12.71 -22.88
CA ARG A 295 23.52 12.83 -24.05
C ARG A 295 23.39 14.27 -24.51
N LYS A 296 23.33 15.23 -23.58
CA LYS A 296 23.28 16.66 -23.91
C LYS A 296 24.57 17.11 -24.60
N ALA A 297 25.73 16.74 -24.08
CA ALA A 297 27.04 17.10 -24.66
C ALA A 297 27.26 16.47 -26.05
N LEU A 298 26.77 15.26 -26.28
CA LEU A 298 26.86 14.58 -27.57
C LEU A 298 25.99 15.19 -28.67
N LYS A 299 25.01 16.05 -28.34
CA LYS A 299 24.15 16.66 -29.35
C LYS A 299 24.95 17.47 -30.35
N ASP A 300 25.89 18.28 -29.87
CA ASP A 300 26.70 19.15 -30.71
C ASP A 300 27.59 18.30 -31.63
N PHE A 301 28.21 17.25 -31.09
CA PHE A 301 28.97 16.27 -31.87
C PHE A 301 28.12 15.57 -32.95
N CYS A 302 26.89 15.16 -32.63
CA CYS A 302 26.00 14.53 -33.60
C CYS A 302 25.63 15.50 -34.73
N LEU A 303 25.38 16.77 -34.40
CA LEU A 303 25.08 17.82 -35.39
C LEU A 303 26.28 18.07 -36.31
N GLU A 304 27.49 18.19 -35.77
CA GLU A 304 28.73 18.39 -36.54
C GLU A 304 29.04 17.23 -37.49
N ARG A 305 28.63 16.01 -37.13
CA ARG A 305 28.90 14.79 -37.90
C ARG A 305 27.71 14.30 -38.73
N HIS A 306 26.63 15.09 -38.82
CA HIS A 306 25.39 14.72 -39.53
C HIS A 306 24.77 13.37 -39.07
N LEU A 307 24.88 13.09 -37.76
CA LEU A 307 24.28 11.92 -37.12
C LEU A 307 22.92 12.29 -36.51
N ASP A 308 21.95 11.37 -36.51
CA ASP A 308 20.66 11.59 -35.84
C ASP A 308 20.83 11.55 -34.30
N PRO A 309 20.70 12.68 -33.59
CA PRO A 309 20.89 12.71 -32.15
C PRO A 309 19.84 11.87 -31.39
N LEU A 310 18.66 11.64 -31.97
CA LEU A 310 17.60 10.87 -31.32
C LEU A 310 17.90 9.36 -31.31
N ILE A 311 18.72 8.89 -32.24
CA ILE A 311 19.13 7.48 -32.35
C ILE A 311 20.48 7.29 -31.67
N VAL A 312 21.48 8.12 -32.01
CA VAL A 312 22.87 7.90 -31.58
C VAL A 312 23.06 8.17 -30.09
N THR A 313 22.42 9.20 -29.52
CA THR A 313 22.65 9.52 -28.10
C THR A 313 22.14 8.47 -27.11
N PRO A 314 20.94 7.85 -27.26
CA PRO A 314 20.52 6.76 -26.38
C PRO A 314 21.28 5.45 -26.62
N GLU A 315 21.76 5.19 -27.84
CA GLU A 315 22.59 4.01 -28.15
C GLU A 315 24.00 4.13 -27.57
N LEU A 316 24.60 5.32 -27.63
CA LEU A 316 25.97 5.55 -27.17
C LEU A 316 26.05 5.76 -25.64
N VAL A 317 25.00 6.36 -25.04
CA VAL A 317 24.96 6.72 -23.62
C VAL A 317 23.73 6.08 -23.00
N HIS A 318 23.90 4.88 -22.47
CA HIS A 318 22.86 4.15 -21.75
C HIS A 318 22.95 4.36 -20.23
N ASP A 319 21.81 4.50 -19.54
CA ASP A 319 21.77 4.77 -18.09
C ASP A 319 22.42 3.66 -17.24
N GLU A 320 22.48 2.43 -17.77
CA GLU A 320 23.10 1.30 -17.09
C GLU A 320 24.63 1.27 -17.19
N TRP A 321 25.21 1.96 -18.19
CA TRP A 321 26.66 2.01 -18.41
C TRP A 321 27.28 3.30 -17.88
N VAL A 322 26.47 4.36 -17.84
CA VAL A 322 26.92 5.70 -17.49
C VAL A 322 26.76 5.90 -15.99
N GLY A 323 27.63 5.27 -15.21
CA GLY A 323 27.82 5.60 -13.81
C GLY A 323 28.57 4.54 -13.02
N GLU A 324 29.25 5.02 -11.99
CA GLU A 324 30.06 4.20 -11.08
C GLU A 324 29.16 3.16 -10.41
N GLU A 325 29.48 1.87 -10.58
CA GLU A 325 28.74 0.80 -9.90
C GLU A 325 28.88 0.90 -8.37
N TRP A 326 29.95 1.56 -7.91
CA TRP A 326 30.36 1.60 -6.52
C TRP A 326 30.99 2.94 -6.14
N SER A 327 30.29 4.06 -6.32
CA SER A 327 30.74 5.33 -5.70
C SER A 327 30.79 5.12 -4.17
N CYS A 328 31.93 5.38 -3.53
CA CYS A 328 32.22 5.13 -2.11
C CYS A 328 31.46 6.06 -1.12
N ASP A 329 30.24 6.41 -1.47
CA ASP A 329 29.53 7.60 -1.03
C ASP A 329 28.27 7.23 -0.23
N GLU A 330 28.30 6.07 0.43
CA GLU A 330 27.11 5.57 1.13
C GLU A 330 26.97 6.11 2.56
N GLU A 331 28.07 6.55 3.20
CA GLU A 331 28.03 7.26 4.49
C GLU A 331 28.94 8.52 4.53
N ASP A 332 30.19 8.50 4.03
CA ASP A 332 31.14 9.62 4.26
C ASP A 332 31.97 10.09 3.04
N GLY A 333 31.77 9.55 1.84
CA GLY A 333 32.55 9.90 0.63
C GLY A 333 34.03 9.47 0.66
N THR A 334 34.49 8.87 1.76
CA THR A 334 35.84 8.32 1.89
C THR A 334 35.92 6.88 1.39
N LYS A 335 36.88 6.62 0.49
CA LYS A 335 37.29 5.30 -0.03
C LYS A 335 37.82 4.38 1.06
N SER A 336 36.94 3.89 1.93
CA SER A 336 37.32 3.07 3.10
C SER A 336 37.88 1.71 2.69
N SER A 337 38.80 1.16 3.48
CA SER A 337 39.35 -0.19 3.30
C SER A 337 38.25 -1.26 3.20
N LYS A 338 37.16 -1.13 3.98
CA LYS A 338 35.99 -2.03 3.92
C LYS A 338 35.30 -2.06 2.55
N TRP A 339 35.28 -0.93 1.84
CA TRP A 339 34.71 -0.86 0.49
C TRP A 339 35.57 -1.63 -0.51
N ARG A 340 36.90 -1.52 -0.40
CA ARG A 340 37.85 -2.29 -1.24
C ARG A 340 37.75 -3.79 -0.97
N GLU A 341 37.71 -4.17 0.30
CA GLU A 341 37.48 -5.57 0.70
C GLU A 341 36.17 -6.13 0.14
N SER A 342 35.10 -5.32 0.13
CA SER A 342 33.81 -5.73 -0.44
C SER A 342 33.88 -5.94 -1.95
N LEU A 343 34.57 -5.07 -2.67
CA LEU A 343 34.81 -5.23 -4.11
C LEU A 343 35.64 -6.48 -4.42
N TYR A 344 36.72 -6.70 -3.66
CA TYR A 344 37.57 -7.88 -3.80
C TYR A 344 36.80 -9.17 -3.51
N ALA A 345 36.00 -9.19 -2.43
CA ALA A 345 35.16 -10.34 -2.08
C ALA A 345 34.13 -10.68 -3.17
N THR A 346 33.70 -9.68 -3.96
CA THR A 346 32.79 -9.90 -5.11
C THR A 346 33.51 -10.32 -6.38
N GLY A 347 34.85 -10.44 -6.36
CA GLY A 347 35.70 -10.75 -7.52
C GLY A 347 35.72 -9.65 -8.57
N LYS A 348 35.40 -8.41 -8.18
CA LYS A 348 35.35 -7.25 -9.11
C LYS A 348 36.68 -6.56 -9.28
N ILE A 349 37.57 -6.75 -8.32
CA ILE A 349 38.93 -6.24 -8.34
C ILE A 349 39.88 -7.36 -7.94
N THR A 350 41.10 -7.32 -8.45
CA THR A 350 42.16 -8.25 -8.07
C THR A 350 42.69 -7.95 -6.66
N ALA A 351 43.51 -8.84 -6.10
CA ALA A 351 44.15 -8.60 -4.81
C ALA A 351 45.08 -7.38 -4.88
N ASP A 352 45.77 -7.21 -6.01
CA ASP A 352 46.70 -6.10 -6.24
C ASP A 352 45.93 -4.76 -6.32
N GLU A 353 44.80 -4.72 -7.04
CA GLU A 353 43.92 -3.55 -7.10
C GLU A 353 43.26 -3.18 -5.76
N ARG A 354 43.10 -4.15 -4.85
CA ARG A 354 42.59 -3.91 -3.49
C ARG A 354 43.62 -3.19 -2.63
N ASP A 355 44.89 -3.59 -2.78
CA ASP A 355 45.99 -3.18 -1.90
C ASP A 355 46.74 -1.93 -2.41
N GLU A 356 46.61 -1.60 -3.70
CA GLU A 356 47.18 -0.38 -4.30
C GLU A 356 46.22 0.82 -4.25
N ASP A 357 46.68 1.95 -3.69
CA ASP A 357 45.89 3.20 -3.61
C ASP A 357 45.67 3.87 -5.00
N ASP A 358 46.57 3.65 -5.96
CA ASP A 358 46.53 4.27 -7.29
C ASP A 358 45.74 3.45 -8.33
N ALA A 359 45.56 2.14 -8.11
CA ALA A 359 44.77 1.25 -8.98
C ALA A 359 43.25 1.53 -8.93
N LEU A 360 42.83 2.41 -8.03
CA LEU A 360 41.46 2.84 -7.80
C LEU A 360 40.76 3.44 -9.02
N PHE A 361 41.50 3.96 -10.00
CA PHE A 361 40.92 4.47 -11.25
C PHE A 361 40.53 3.34 -12.21
N ALA A 362 41.25 2.21 -12.23
CA ALA A 362 40.99 1.10 -13.13
C ALA A 362 39.68 0.36 -12.79
N VAL A 363 39.36 0.24 -11.50
CA VAL A 363 38.13 -0.40 -10.99
C VAL A 363 36.85 0.26 -11.50
N LEU A 364 36.91 1.56 -11.82
CA LEU A 364 35.77 2.34 -12.31
C LEU A 364 35.46 2.07 -13.79
N GLU A 365 36.36 1.39 -14.52
CA GLU A 365 36.26 1.20 -15.98
C GLU A 365 35.73 -0.17 -16.42
N ILE A 366 35.58 -1.13 -15.50
CA ILE A 366 35.35 -2.57 -15.77
C ILE A 366 33.99 -2.92 -16.43
N LYS A 367 33.14 -1.93 -16.76
CA LYS A 367 31.90 -2.15 -17.52
C LYS A 367 31.70 -1.18 -18.67
N ARG A 368 32.74 -1.00 -19.49
CA ARG A 368 32.53 -0.52 -20.85
C ARG A 368 31.93 -1.65 -21.69
N PRO A 369 31.05 -1.38 -22.67
CA PRO A 369 30.67 -2.38 -23.66
C PRO A 369 31.92 -2.96 -24.33
N GLU A 370 31.95 -4.26 -24.65
CA GLU A 370 33.13 -4.92 -25.25
C GLU A 370 33.70 -4.18 -26.47
N TRP A 371 32.85 -3.45 -27.21
CA TRP A 371 33.28 -2.67 -28.37
C TRP A 371 34.12 -1.43 -28.01
N MET A 372 34.06 -0.93 -26.78
CA MET A 372 34.92 0.14 -26.26
C MET A 372 36.27 -0.39 -25.75
N ASP A 373 36.38 -1.69 -25.48
CA ASP A 373 37.64 -2.36 -25.13
C ASP A 373 38.44 -2.76 -26.38
N LEU A 374 37.81 -2.70 -27.55
CA LEU A 374 38.51 -2.75 -28.82
C LEU A 374 39.34 -1.48 -28.92
N GLU A 375 40.67 -1.62 -28.84
CA GLU A 375 41.59 -0.59 -29.32
C GLU A 375 41.08 -0.15 -30.69
N VAL A 376 40.62 1.11 -30.78
CA VAL A 376 40.16 1.68 -32.04
C VAL A 376 41.36 1.58 -32.97
N CYS A 377 41.32 0.59 -33.85
CA CYS A 377 42.33 0.38 -34.87
C CYS A 377 42.25 1.60 -35.79
N VAL A 378 43.13 2.59 -35.57
CA VAL A 378 43.15 3.89 -36.28
C VAL A 378 43.61 3.72 -37.74
N ASP A 379 43.83 2.48 -38.20
CA ASP A 379 44.44 2.17 -39.50
C ASP A 379 43.45 2.14 -40.69
N LEU A 380 42.29 2.81 -40.60
CA LEU A 380 41.34 2.93 -41.72
C LEU A 380 41.25 4.34 -42.32
N VAL A 381 42.31 5.15 -42.20
CA VAL A 381 42.47 6.38 -43.00
C VAL A 381 43.61 6.23 -44.00
N SER A 382 43.44 5.33 -44.97
CA SER A 382 44.07 5.43 -46.30
C SER A 382 43.75 4.15 -47.07
N VAL A 383 42.74 4.17 -47.93
CA VAL A 383 42.76 3.71 -49.34
C VAL A 383 41.31 3.76 -49.83
N TYR A 384 40.86 4.94 -50.26
CA TYR A 384 39.93 5.04 -51.37
C TYR A 384 40.36 6.26 -52.21
N PRO A 385 41.05 6.05 -53.34
CA PRO A 385 41.22 7.11 -54.32
C PRO A 385 39.87 7.31 -55.02
N TRP A 386 39.43 8.57 -55.09
CA TRP A 386 38.38 9.01 -56.00
C TRP A 386 38.91 9.04 -57.43
#